data_AF-A0A5C9BQE0-F1
#
_entry.id   AF-A0A5C9BQE0-F1
#
_cell.length_a   1.000
_cell.length_b   1.000
_cell.length_c   1.000
_cell.angle_alpha   90.00
_cell.angle_beta   90.00
_cell.angle_gamma   90.00
#
_symmetry.space_group_name_H-M   'P 1'
#
loop_
_entity.id
_entity.type
_entity.pdbx_description
1 polymer ?
#
loop_
_entity_poly.entity_id
_entity_poly.type
_entity_poly.pdbx_seq_one_letter_code
_entity_poly.pdbx_strand_id
1 'polypeptide(L)'
;MSPRQTPAKLSQATSVAAKGAAQKTIRRRTVTSVAPAPAPVVAKTRSKSTPKQAAAKEKAVRRTAKSGATPLPPPVTRPAPPISRGVSRSASRSADSTVDRKNEPISQFTLANVSHDTRIAPNFLVYELTRSELADRRGIDNRFPTDKELRAAIHLAREVLQPIRDKFGSFTPNSVFRGHPLERALKNKPASWLSTSQHSRGEACDIEIVGMSTLALANWAKDNLKDFDQIICECYDPAKGPNSGWVHISLKAPGSGENRRQLLSYIADHGKMVYVPGLRATALA
;
A
#
# COMPACT_ATOMS: atom_id res chain seq x y z
N MET A 1 -50.90 -68.79 25.88
CA MET A 1 -51.54 -67.47 25.69
C MET A 1 -50.91 -66.83 24.47
N SER A 2 -51.67 -66.70 23.39
CA SER A 2 -51.33 -65.91 22.18
C SER A 2 -51.61 -64.41 22.44
N PRO A 3 -51.23 -63.43 21.58
CA PRO A 3 -50.92 -63.59 20.14
C PRO A 3 -49.80 -62.69 19.54
N ARG A 4 -49.39 -63.07 18.30
CA ARG A 4 -49.20 -62.29 17.03
C ARG A 4 -48.55 -60.89 17.11
N GLN A 5 -47.69 -60.43 16.19
CA GLN A 5 -47.85 -60.49 14.73
C GLN A 5 -46.55 -60.06 13.99
N THR A 6 -46.24 -60.79 12.93
CA THR A 6 -45.34 -60.63 11.74
C THR A 6 -45.69 -59.42 10.82
N PRO A 7 -45.04 -59.18 9.62
CA PRO A 7 -43.66 -59.45 9.12
C PRO A 7 -43.06 -58.44 8.07
N ALA A 8 -41.87 -58.79 7.53
CA ALA A 8 -41.38 -58.72 6.12
C ALA A 8 -40.78 -57.38 5.58
N LYS A 9 -39.78 -57.31 4.68
CA LYS A 9 -39.18 -58.18 3.63
C LYS A 9 -37.65 -57.89 3.50
N LEU A 10 -36.76 -58.88 3.30
CA LEU A 10 -36.29 -59.49 2.02
C LEU A 10 -35.65 -58.47 1.04
N SER A 11 -34.51 -58.65 0.36
CA SER A 11 -33.36 -59.59 0.36
C SER A 11 -32.48 -59.25 -0.88
N GLN A 12 -31.15 -59.35 -0.72
CA GLN A 12 -30.11 -59.77 -1.69
C GLN A 12 -29.94 -58.98 -3.01
N ALA A 13 -28.78 -58.37 -3.30
CA ALA A 13 -27.47 -58.95 -3.63
C ALA A 13 -27.43 -59.65 -5.00
N THR A 14 -26.58 -59.17 -5.92
CA THR A 14 -25.43 -59.94 -6.47
C THR A 14 -24.68 -59.15 -7.56
N SER A 15 -23.43 -59.60 -7.74
CA SER A 15 -22.32 -59.10 -8.52
C SER A 15 -22.28 -59.68 -9.94
N VAL A 16 -21.50 -59.08 -10.86
CA VAL A 16 -20.36 -59.70 -11.60
C VAL A 16 -20.12 -59.10 -13.01
N ALA A 17 -18.86 -58.67 -13.21
CA ALA A 17 -17.94 -58.66 -14.37
C ALA A 17 -18.29 -58.08 -15.78
N ALA A 18 -17.47 -57.06 -16.12
CA ALA A 18 -16.53 -56.91 -17.26
C ALA A 18 -16.74 -57.62 -18.63
N LYS A 19 -16.67 -56.81 -19.71
CA LYS A 19 -15.63 -56.83 -20.77
C LYS A 19 -15.95 -55.80 -21.88
N GLY A 20 -14.93 -55.23 -22.52
CA GLY A 20 -15.01 -54.84 -23.94
C GLY A 20 -14.60 -53.42 -24.31
N ALA A 21 -13.52 -53.32 -25.08
CA ALA A 21 -12.78 -52.13 -25.50
C ALA A 21 -13.51 -51.15 -26.44
N ALA A 22 -13.09 -49.87 -26.40
CA ALA A 22 -12.84 -49.06 -27.59
C ALA A 22 -11.98 -47.84 -27.23
N GLN A 23 -10.69 -47.89 -27.61
CA GLN A 23 -9.78 -46.76 -27.59
C GLN A 23 -10.20 -45.76 -28.67
N LYS A 24 -10.59 -44.55 -28.26
CA LYS A 24 -10.66 -43.37 -29.14
C LYS A 24 -9.48 -42.45 -28.83
N THR A 25 -8.52 -42.49 -29.75
CA THR A 25 -7.37 -41.60 -29.86
C THR A 25 -7.84 -40.15 -30.02
N ILE A 26 -7.90 -39.39 -28.94
CA ILE A 26 -8.06 -37.92 -29.00
C ILE A 26 -6.65 -37.34 -29.12
N ARG A 27 -6.35 -36.84 -30.32
CA ARG A 27 -5.13 -36.08 -30.61
C ARG A 27 -5.04 -34.90 -29.65
N ARG A 28 -4.03 -34.91 -28.77
CA ARG A 28 -3.58 -33.72 -28.03
C ARG A 28 -3.22 -32.63 -29.05
N ARG A 29 -4.06 -31.60 -29.16
CA ARG A 29 -3.62 -30.31 -29.69
C ARG A 29 -2.72 -29.68 -28.62
N THR A 30 -1.43 -29.70 -28.85
CA THR A 30 -0.47 -28.82 -28.20
C THR A 30 -0.89 -27.38 -28.51
N VAL A 31 -1.52 -26.71 -27.54
CA VAL A 31 -1.64 -25.26 -27.58
C VAL A 31 -0.35 -24.73 -26.97
N THR A 32 0.61 -24.43 -27.85
CA THR A 32 1.78 -23.65 -27.50
C THR A 32 1.28 -22.27 -27.08
N SER A 33 1.25 -21.99 -25.77
CA SER A 33 0.97 -20.63 -25.28
C SER A 33 2.19 -19.76 -25.58
N VAL A 34 2.16 -19.08 -26.71
CA VAL A 34 3.10 -18.01 -27.04
C VAL A 34 2.87 -16.87 -26.06
N ALA A 35 3.89 -16.57 -25.25
CA ALA A 35 3.92 -15.41 -24.38
C ALA A 35 3.72 -14.12 -25.21
N PRO A 36 2.93 -13.13 -24.74
CA PRO A 36 2.85 -11.85 -25.43
C PRO A 36 4.19 -11.12 -25.30
N ALA A 37 4.85 -10.92 -26.45
CA ALA A 37 6.03 -10.11 -26.58
C ALA A 37 5.75 -8.65 -26.15
N PRO A 38 6.71 -7.95 -25.53
CA PRO A 38 6.56 -6.55 -25.19
C PRO A 38 6.47 -5.69 -26.46
N ALA A 39 5.55 -4.72 -26.45
CA ALA A 39 5.33 -3.77 -27.53
C ALA A 39 6.62 -3.00 -27.91
N PRO A 40 6.85 -2.69 -29.20
CA PRO A 40 8.09 -2.07 -29.65
C PRO A 40 8.21 -0.63 -29.15
N VAL A 41 9.38 -0.32 -28.56
CA VAL A 41 9.82 1.04 -28.27
C VAL A 41 10.10 1.72 -29.61
N VAL A 42 9.26 2.67 -29.99
CA VAL A 42 9.47 3.53 -31.15
C VAL A 42 10.69 4.41 -30.89
N ALA A 43 11.80 4.07 -31.55
CA ALA A 43 12.96 4.94 -31.68
C ALA A 43 12.57 6.17 -32.52
N LYS A 44 12.48 7.35 -31.89
CA LYS A 44 12.42 8.61 -32.65
C LYS A 44 13.84 9.01 -33.05
N THR A 45 13.99 9.10 -34.36
CA THR A 45 15.12 9.59 -35.11
C THR A 45 15.49 11.02 -34.73
N ARG A 46 16.80 11.25 -34.80
CA ARG A 46 17.54 12.46 -34.48
C ARG A 46 17.31 13.52 -35.56
N SER A 47 16.87 14.71 -35.18
CA SER A 47 16.96 15.92 -36.02
C SER A 47 17.98 16.86 -35.41
N LYS A 48 19.04 17.15 -36.15
CA LYS A 48 20.07 18.15 -35.81
C LYS A 48 19.46 19.55 -35.83
N SER A 49 19.66 20.32 -34.77
CA SER A 49 19.72 21.78 -34.82
C SER A 49 20.57 22.32 -33.68
N THR A 50 21.76 22.82 -34.04
CA THR A 50 22.56 23.78 -33.26
C THR A 50 21.79 25.11 -33.15
N PRO A 51 21.96 25.90 -32.07
CA PRO A 51 23.01 26.93 -32.15
C PRO A 51 23.69 27.32 -30.83
N LYS A 52 24.92 27.82 -31.04
CA LYS A 52 25.64 28.88 -30.31
C LYS A 52 25.97 28.70 -28.82
N GLN A 53 27.26 28.44 -28.63
CA GLN A 53 28.07 28.85 -27.49
C GLN A 53 27.92 30.36 -27.22
N ALA A 54 27.73 30.71 -25.96
CA ALA A 54 28.14 32.00 -25.41
C ALA A 54 28.83 31.72 -24.06
N ALA A 55 30.14 31.91 -24.06
CA ALA A 55 30.99 31.85 -22.88
C ALA A 55 30.74 33.08 -21.99
N ALA A 56 30.54 32.87 -20.69
CA ALA A 56 30.69 33.90 -19.69
C ALA A 56 31.77 33.46 -18.70
N LYS A 57 32.79 34.32 -18.62
CA LYS A 57 34.08 34.11 -17.96
C LYS A 57 33.93 34.18 -16.43
N GLU A 58 34.55 33.24 -15.74
CA GLU A 58 35.04 33.44 -14.37
C GLU A 58 36.01 34.62 -14.32
N LYS A 59 35.82 35.50 -13.34
CA LYS A 59 36.89 36.33 -12.80
C LYS A 59 36.90 36.20 -11.29
N ALA A 60 37.93 35.52 -10.80
CA ALA A 60 38.37 35.56 -9.42
C ALA A 60 38.75 37.00 -9.04
N VAL A 61 38.27 37.47 -7.89
CA VAL A 61 38.85 38.62 -7.19
C VAL A 61 39.25 38.18 -5.79
N ARG A 62 40.49 38.56 -5.48
CA ARG A 62 41.33 38.17 -4.36
C ARG A 62 40.88 38.87 -3.08
N ARG A 63 41.02 38.15 -1.97
CA ARG A 63 40.83 38.56 -0.57
C ARG A 63 41.53 39.89 -0.23
N THR A 64 40.83 40.74 0.52
CA THR A 64 41.43 41.63 1.52
C THR A 64 40.67 41.47 2.83
N ALA A 65 41.40 41.09 3.87
CA ALA A 65 40.91 41.05 5.25
C ALA A 65 40.95 42.47 5.83
N LYS A 66 39.85 42.92 6.43
CA LYS A 66 39.87 44.00 7.42
C LYS A 66 39.09 43.54 8.64
N SER A 67 39.84 43.34 9.71
CA SER A 67 39.41 43.19 11.09
C SER A 67 38.71 44.47 11.56
N GLY A 68 37.47 44.34 12.00
CA GLY A 68 36.73 45.37 12.72
C GLY A 68 35.81 44.67 13.71
N ALA A 69 36.32 44.43 14.92
CA ALA A 69 35.53 43.93 16.03
C ALA A 69 34.74 45.11 16.62
N THR A 70 33.42 45.07 16.50
CA THR A 70 32.51 45.96 17.22
C THR A 70 31.84 45.17 18.34
N PRO A 71 31.89 45.62 19.61
CA PRO A 71 31.34 44.87 20.73
C PRO A 71 29.80 44.78 20.67
N LEU A 72 29.26 43.60 20.96
CA LEU A 72 27.83 43.38 21.19
C LEU A 72 27.41 44.07 22.50
N PRO A 73 26.25 44.78 22.54
CA PRO A 73 25.72 45.31 23.79
C PRO A 73 25.18 44.19 24.70
N PRO A 74 25.20 44.37 26.04
CA PRO A 74 24.73 43.36 27.00
C PRO A 74 23.21 43.17 26.94
N PRO A 75 22.69 42.00 27.35
CA PRO A 75 21.27 41.68 27.29
C PRO A 75 20.47 42.51 28.30
N VAL A 76 19.50 43.28 27.80
CA VAL A 76 18.51 43.98 28.63
C VAL A 76 17.45 42.97 29.09
N THR A 77 17.42 42.70 30.40
CA THR A 77 16.35 41.96 31.06
C THR A 77 15.04 42.75 30.99
N ARG A 78 14.06 42.26 30.22
CA ARG A 78 12.68 42.76 30.27
C ARG A 78 11.90 42.06 31.40
N PRO A 79 11.15 42.79 32.24
CA PRO A 79 10.24 42.17 33.20
C PRO A 79 9.05 41.51 32.48
N ALA A 80 8.58 40.40 33.05
CA ALA A 80 7.46 39.62 32.54
C ALA A 80 6.16 40.45 32.51
N PRO A 81 5.31 40.29 31.47
CA PRO A 81 3.99 40.91 31.45
C PRO A 81 3.05 40.23 32.46
N PRO A 82 2.04 40.93 32.99
CA PRO A 82 1.14 40.38 34.00
C PRO A 82 0.26 39.26 33.44
N ILE A 83 0.02 38.27 34.29
CA ILE A 83 -0.87 37.13 34.05
C ILE A 83 -2.29 37.67 33.81
N SER A 84 -2.75 37.61 32.57
CA SER A 84 -4.16 37.85 32.25
C SER A 84 -4.97 36.60 32.64
N ARG A 85 -5.78 36.74 33.71
CA ARG A 85 -6.91 35.84 33.96
C ARG A 85 -7.93 36.06 32.85
N GLY A 86 -7.93 35.16 31.87
CA GLY A 86 -8.82 35.19 30.72
C GLY A 86 -9.56 33.87 30.56
N VAL A 87 -10.79 33.86 31.07
CA VAL A 87 -11.97 33.11 30.61
C VAL A 87 -11.73 31.67 30.18
N SER A 88 -12.17 30.73 31.03
CA SER A 88 -12.45 29.34 30.68
C SER A 88 -13.29 29.27 29.41
N ARG A 89 -12.64 29.11 28.26
CA ARG A 89 -13.31 28.62 27.06
C ARG A 89 -13.66 27.17 27.34
N SER A 90 -14.93 26.96 27.65
CA SER A 90 -15.58 25.66 27.63
C SER A 90 -15.12 24.89 26.39
N ALA A 91 -14.21 23.94 26.60
CA ALA A 91 -13.87 22.96 25.59
C ALA A 91 -14.98 21.90 25.61
N SER A 92 -16.18 22.26 25.14
CA SER A 92 -17.16 21.28 24.71
C SER A 92 -16.72 20.72 23.36
N ARG A 93 -15.61 19.96 23.35
CA ARG A 93 -15.46 18.90 22.37
C ARG A 93 -16.18 17.71 22.99
N SER A 94 -17.44 17.51 22.59
CA SER A 94 -18.08 16.21 22.72
C SER A 94 -17.07 15.20 22.20
N ALA A 95 -16.57 14.33 23.08
CA ALA A 95 -15.78 13.21 22.66
C ALA A 95 -16.67 12.42 21.70
N ASP A 96 -16.42 12.55 20.39
CA ASP A 96 -17.10 11.74 19.39
C ASP A 96 -16.80 10.30 19.78
N SER A 97 -17.83 9.59 20.25
CA SER A 97 -17.66 8.29 20.87
C SER A 97 -17.20 7.36 19.77
N THR A 98 -15.94 6.94 19.82
CA THR A 98 -15.37 5.98 18.87
C THR A 98 -16.29 4.76 18.80
N VAL A 99 -16.88 4.51 17.62
CA VAL A 99 -17.80 3.38 17.43
C VAL A 99 -16.98 2.13 17.19
N ASP A 100 -17.02 1.15 18.10
CA ASP A 100 -16.23 -0.08 17.97
C ASP A 100 -16.95 -1.15 17.16
N ARG A 101 -16.48 -1.40 15.93
CA ARG A 101 -17.03 -2.42 15.00
C ARG A 101 -15.96 -3.42 14.57
N LYS A 102 -14.83 -3.51 15.29
CA LYS A 102 -13.64 -4.28 14.86
C LYS A 102 -13.89 -5.76 14.58
N ASN A 103 -14.91 -6.34 15.20
CA ASN A 103 -15.27 -7.76 15.08
C ASN A 103 -16.43 -8.03 14.11
N GLU A 104 -17.05 -6.99 13.52
CA GLU A 104 -18.18 -7.18 12.62
C GLU A 104 -17.73 -7.75 11.26
N PRO A 105 -18.57 -8.54 10.57
CA PRO A 105 -18.30 -8.99 9.21
C PRO A 105 -18.06 -7.82 8.25
N ILE A 106 -17.04 -7.94 7.38
CA ILE A 106 -16.67 -6.88 6.42
C ILE A 106 -17.85 -6.50 5.51
N SER A 107 -18.75 -7.45 5.21
CA SER A 107 -19.94 -7.22 4.40
C SER A 107 -20.90 -6.18 4.97
N GLN A 108 -20.88 -5.93 6.29
CA GLN A 108 -21.76 -4.98 6.98
C GLN A 108 -21.27 -3.53 6.96
N PHE A 109 -20.06 -3.28 6.46
CA PHE A 109 -19.53 -1.91 6.35
C PHE A 109 -20.00 -1.28 5.03
N THR A 110 -20.66 -0.13 5.14
CA THR A 110 -21.09 0.70 4.03
C THR A 110 -20.72 2.15 4.30
N LEU A 111 -20.55 2.97 3.26
CA LEU A 111 -20.27 4.40 3.40
C LEU A 111 -21.36 5.14 4.18
N ALA A 112 -22.59 4.61 4.19
CA ALA A 112 -23.70 5.18 4.94
C ALA A 112 -23.65 4.91 6.45
N ASN A 113 -22.91 3.89 6.90
CA ASN A 113 -22.89 3.44 8.29
C ASN A 113 -21.51 3.50 8.96
N VAL A 114 -20.51 4.08 8.28
CA VAL A 114 -19.19 4.33 8.84
C VAL A 114 -18.94 5.81 9.01
N SER A 115 -18.34 6.16 10.14
CA SER A 115 -17.76 7.47 10.40
C SER A 115 -16.24 7.39 10.39
N HIS A 116 -15.57 8.54 10.40
CA HIS A 116 -14.10 8.60 10.42
C HIS A 116 -13.51 7.93 11.68
N ASP A 117 -14.24 7.99 12.81
CA ASP A 117 -13.88 7.39 14.11
C ASP A 117 -14.42 5.97 14.33
N THR A 118 -14.91 5.31 13.27
CA THR A 118 -15.31 3.89 13.38
C THR A 118 -14.07 3.01 13.49
N ARG A 119 -14.02 2.12 14.50
CA ARG A 119 -12.93 1.14 14.68
C ARG A 119 -13.20 -0.10 13.85
N ILE A 120 -12.25 -0.44 12.97
CA ILE A 120 -12.38 -1.52 11.97
C ILE A 120 -11.44 -2.69 12.23
N ALA A 121 -10.40 -2.48 13.02
CA ALA A 121 -9.53 -3.52 13.58
C ALA A 121 -9.08 -3.06 14.98
N PRO A 122 -8.56 -3.94 15.86
CA PRO A 122 -8.18 -3.58 17.23
C PRO A 122 -7.42 -2.26 17.36
N ASN A 123 -6.50 -2.02 16.42
CA ASN A 123 -5.64 -0.85 16.40
C ASN A 123 -5.97 0.14 15.28
N PHE A 124 -6.99 -0.06 14.44
CA PHE A 124 -7.25 0.80 13.27
C PHE A 124 -8.63 1.46 13.25
N LEU A 125 -8.64 2.74 12.88
CA LEU A 125 -9.84 3.54 12.60
C LEU A 125 -10.01 3.78 11.09
N VAL A 126 -11.25 4.03 10.64
CA VAL A 126 -11.56 4.22 9.21
C VAL A 126 -10.76 5.37 8.59
N TYR A 127 -10.58 6.50 9.30
CA TYR A 127 -9.88 7.67 8.76
C TYR A 127 -8.44 7.36 8.33
N GLU A 128 -7.80 6.37 8.97
CA GLU A 128 -6.42 5.99 8.66
C GLU A 128 -6.29 5.40 7.27
N LEU A 129 -7.38 4.82 6.74
CA LEU A 129 -7.40 4.15 5.44
C LEU A 129 -7.43 5.14 4.26
N THR A 130 -7.79 6.41 4.49
CA THR A 130 -7.85 7.46 3.44
C THR A 130 -6.84 8.57 3.65
N ARG A 131 -6.04 8.50 4.73
CA ARG A 131 -5.03 9.51 5.05
C ARG A 131 -3.95 9.59 3.96
N SER A 132 -3.61 10.81 3.57
CA SER A 132 -2.46 11.09 2.70
C SER A 132 -1.98 12.52 2.89
N GLU A 133 -0.73 12.69 3.30
CA GLU A 133 -0.14 14.03 3.49
C GLU A 133 -0.15 14.87 2.20
N LEU A 134 0.01 14.22 1.04
CA LEU A 134 -0.10 14.92 -0.24
C LEU A 134 -1.53 15.41 -0.50
N ALA A 135 -2.53 14.58 -0.17
CA ALA A 135 -3.93 14.96 -0.31
C ALA A 135 -4.26 16.15 0.60
N ASP A 136 -3.83 16.09 1.86
CA ASP A 136 -4.03 17.16 2.85
C ASP A 136 -3.38 18.47 2.38
N ARG A 137 -2.11 18.43 1.97
CA ARG A 137 -1.38 19.64 1.49
C ARG A 137 -1.96 20.24 0.21
N ARG A 138 -2.57 19.42 -0.64
CA ARG A 138 -3.13 19.87 -1.93
C ARG A 138 -4.66 20.03 -1.91
N GLY A 139 -5.31 19.82 -0.77
CA GLY A 139 -6.77 19.85 -0.65
C GLY A 139 -7.47 18.84 -1.58
N ILE A 140 -6.88 17.68 -1.80
CA ILE A 140 -7.46 16.63 -2.64
C ILE A 140 -8.39 15.76 -1.80
N ASP A 141 -9.65 15.62 -2.22
CA ASP A 141 -10.57 14.67 -1.62
C ASP A 141 -10.13 13.21 -1.91
N ASN A 142 -9.78 12.48 -0.86
CA ASN A 142 -9.35 11.08 -0.91
C ASN A 142 -10.34 10.13 -0.22
N ARG A 143 -11.63 10.50 -0.16
CA ARG A 143 -12.68 9.61 0.36
C ARG A 143 -12.93 8.41 -0.56
N PHE A 144 -13.39 7.32 0.01
CA PHE A 144 -13.81 6.13 -0.73
C PHE A 144 -14.97 6.46 -1.68
N PRO A 145 -14.91 6.04 -2.95
CA PRO A 145 -15.97 6.31 -3.91
C PRO A 145 -17.16 5.34 -3.75
N THR A 146 -16.90 4.10 -3.32
CA THR A 146 -17.96 3.09 -3.11
C THR A 146 -17.66 2.19 -1.90
N ASP A 147 -18.68 1.46 -1.45
CA ASP A 147 -18.55 0.43 -0.40
C ASP A 147 -17.55 -0.68 -0.77
N LYS A 148 -17.25 -0.86 -2.06
CA LYS A 148 -16.32 -1.90 -2.52
C LYS A 148 -14.90 -1.57 -2.08
N GLU A 149 -14.42 -0.35 -2.35
CA GLU A 149 -13.07 0.07 -1.97
C GLU A 149 -12.92 0.18 -0.46
N LEU A 150 -13.97 0.63 0.25
CA LEU A 150 -14.00 0.64 1.71
C LEU A 150 -13.78 -0.76 2.28
N ARG A 151 -14.57 -1.74 1.80
CA ARG A 151 -14.52 -3.12 2.30
C ARG A 151 -13.19 -3.80 1.96
N ALA A 152 -12.63 -3.52 0.79
CA ALA A 152 -11.29 -3.98 0.42
C ALA A 152 -10.22 -3.41 1.36
N ALA A 153 -10.29 -2.11 1.68
CA ALA A 153 -9.33 -1.47 2.58
C ALA A 153 -9.45 -1.98 4.03
N ILE A 154 -10.67 -2.24 4.51
CA ILE A 154 -10.89 -2.88 5.82
C ILE A 154 -10.31 -4.29 5.84
N HIS A 155 -10.49 -5.07 4.77
CA HIS A 155 -9.89 -6.39 4.64
C HIS A 155 -8.36 -6.33 4.72
N LEU A 156 -7.74 -5.43 3.94
CA LEU A 156 -6.30 -5.21 4.00
C LEU A 156 -5.84 -4.78 5.39
N ALA A 157 -6.59 -3.90 6.07
CA ALA A 157 -6.25 -3.47 7.41
C ALA A 157 -6.26 -4.62 8.42
N ARG A 158 -7.25 -5.51 8.34
CA ARG A 158 -7.40 -6.67 9.25
C ARG A 158 -6.36 -7.76 9.00
N GLU A 159 -6.08 -8.09 7.73
CA GLU A 159 -5.23 -9.23 7.38
C GLU A 159 -3.75 -8.87 7.19
N VAL A 160 -3.43 -7.59 6.95
CA VAL A 160 -2.06 -7.12 6.71
C VAL A 160 -1.61 -6.14 7.77
N LEU A 161 -2.29 -5.00 7.90
CA LEU A 161 -1.80 -3.91 8.76
C LEU A 161 -1.89 -4.25 10.25
N GLN A 162 -2.94 -4.95 10.67
CA GLN A 162 -3.14 -5.35 12.06
C GLN A 162 -2.05 -6.32 12.55
N PRO A 163 -1.70 -7.42 11.86
CA PRO A 163 -0.56 -8.25 12.23
C PRO A 163 0.77 -7.47 12.34
N ILE A 164 1.00 -6.50 11.45
CA ILE A 164 2.19 -5.65 11.52
C ILE A 164 2.14 -4.78 12.78
N ARG A 165 0.99 -4.16 13.12
CA ARG A 165 0.85 -3.37 14.36
C ARG A 165 0.98 -4.23 15.60
N ASP A 166 0.51 -5.48 15.58
CA ASP A 166 0.65 -6.41 16.70
C ASP A 166 2.13 -6.76 16.95
N LYS A 167 2.94 -6.85 15.88
CA LYS A 167 4.37 -7.16 16.00
C LYS A 167 5.23 -5.97 16.38
N PHE A 168 5.03 -4.82 15.73
CA PHE A 168 5.95 -3.69 15.79
C PHE A 168 5.42 -2.49 16.57
N GLY A 169 4.17 -2.58 17.05
CA GLY A 169 3.51 -1.49 17.76
C GLY A 169 2.95 -0.43 16.82
N SER A 170 2.81 0.79 17.36
CA SER A 170 2.15 1.88 16.66
C SER A 170 2.97 2.43 15.50
N PHE A 171 2.41 2.41 14.30
CA PHE A 171 2.89 3.14 13.12
C PHE A 171 1.67 3.65 12.33
N THR A 172 1.84 4.67 11.49
CA THR A 172 0.78 5.12 10.56
C THR A 172 1.18 4.68 9.15
N PRO A 173 0.34 3.94 8.41
CA PRO A 173 0.61 3.67 7.00
C PRO A 173 0.78 4.98 6.22
N ASN A 174 1.76 5.05 5.32
CA ASN A 174 1.98 6.23 4.48
C ASN A 174 0.76 6.48 3.58
N SER A 175 0.15 5.39 3.08
CA SER A 175 -1.15 5.42 2.43
C SER A 175 -1.78 4.03 2.37
N VAL A 176 -3.12 3.98 2.32
CA VAL A 176 -3.88 2.76 2.00
C VAL A 176 -4.70 3.02 0.74
N PHE A 177 -5.88 3.62 0.85
CA PHE A 177 -6.65 4.01 -0.31
C PHE A 177 -6.07 5.27 -0.97
N ARG A 178 -5.95 5.24 -2.29
CA ARG A 178 -5.61 6.41 -3.10
C ARG A 178 -6.56 6.54 -4.28
N GLY A 179 -7.50 7.47 -4.17
CA GLY A 179 -8.45 7.80 -5.23
C GLY A 179 -7.76 8.32 -6.48
N HIS A 180 -8.47 8.27 -7.61
CA HIS A 180 -7.94 8.73 -8.90
C HIS A 180 -7.40 10.17 -8.88
N PRO A 181 -8.02 11.15 -8.19
CA PRO A 181 -7.43 12.49 -8.07
C PRO A 181 -6.04 12.49 -7.43
N LEU A 182 -5.86 11.77 -6.33
CA LEU A 182 -4.58 11.65 -5.63
C LEU A 182 -3.53 10.94 -6.48
N GLU A 183 -3.91 9.83 -7.13
CA GLU A 183 -3.00 9.08 -8.01
C GLU A 183 -2.55 9.89 -9.22
N ARG A 184 -3.44 10.70 -9.82
CA ARG A 184 -3.05 11.65 -10.89
C ARG A 184 -2.04 12.67 -10.39
N ALA A 185 -2.27 13.22 -9.20
CA ALA A 185 -1.40 14.21 -8.59
C ALA A 185 -0.01 13.65 -8.22
N LEU A 186 0.07 12.39 -7.78
CA LEU A 186 1.31 11.67 -7.48
C LEU A 186 2.11 11.36 -8.75
N LYS A 187 1.43 10.89 -9.80
CA LYS A 187 2.06 10.37 -11.02
C LYS A 187 2.12 11.39 -12.15
N ASN A 188 1.77 12.64 -11.87
CA ASN A 188 1.66 13.75 -12.84
C ASN A 188 0.89 13.35 -14.10
N LYS A 189 -0.34 12.82 -13.92
CA LYS A 189 -1.20 12.32 -15.01
C LYS A 189 -2.33 13.30 -15.33
N PRO A 190 -2.82 13.31 -16.59
CA PRO A 190 -3.92 14.18 -17.01
C PRO A 190 -5.25 13.79 -16.37
N ALA A 191 -6.23 14.70 -16.40
CA ALA A 191 -7.53 14.50 -15.77
C ALA A 191 -8.30 13.27 -16.29
N SER A 192 -8.12 12.91 -17.56
CA SER A 192 -8.76 11.73 -18.17
C SER A 192 -8.15 10.39 -17.75
N TRP A 193 -7.02 10.39 -17.05
CA TRP A 193 -6.32 9.16 -16.68
C TRP A 193 -6.96 8.51 -15.45
N LEU A 194 -7.31 7.23 -15.59
CA LEU A 194 -7.76 6.36 -14.51
C LEU A 194 -6.61 5.48 -14.03
N SER A 195 -6.44 5.39 -12.71
CA SER A 195 -5.39 4.56 -12.13
C SER A 195 -5.79 3.09 -12.14
N THR A 196 -4.86 2.24 -12.55
CA THR A 196 -4.94 0.77 -12.40
C THR A 196 -4.27 0.28 -11.12
N SER A 197 -3.81 1.21 -10.26
CA SER A 197 -3.18 0.92 -8.97
C SER A 197 -4.10 0.14 -8.04
N GLN A 198 -3.55 -0.80 -7.28
CA GLN A 198 -4.29 -1.52 -6.24
C GLN A 198 -4.72 -0.58 -5.09
N HIS A 199 -3.98 0.51 -4.84
CA HIS A 199 -4.41 1.55 -3.89
C HIS A 199 -5.75 2.19 -4.28
N SER A 200 -6.02 2.38 -5.59
CA SER A 200 -7.30 2.92 -6.05
C SER A 200 -8.46 1.95 -5.92
N ARG A 201 -8.18 0.69 -5.58
CA ARG A 201 -9.17 -0.34 -5.30
C ARG A 201 -9.29 -0.67 -3.81
N GLY A 202 -8.53 0.01 -2.95
CA GLY A 202 -8.44 -0.28 -1.52
C GLY A 202 -7.65 -1.56 -1.19
N GLU A 203 -6.88 -2.08 -2.13
CA GLU A 203 -6.23 -3.39 -2.05
C GLU A 203 -4.71 -3.29 -1.78
N ALA A 204 -4.19 -2.11 -1.47
CA ALA A 204 -2.78 -1.94 -1.16
C ALA A 204 -2.50 -0.88 -0.11
N CYS A 205 -1.34 -1.00 0.52
CA CYS A 205 -0.82 -0.08 1.51
C CYS A 205 0.68 0.11 1.31
N ASP A 206 1.14 1.30 1.64
CA ASP A 206 2.56 1.63 1.72
C ASP A 206 2.91 1.90 3.18
N ILE A 207 3.96 1.25 3.67
CA ILE A 207 4.33 1.26 5.08
C ILE A 207 5.80 1.61 5.25
N GLU A 208 6.06 2.48 6.21
CA GLU A 208 7.35 2.75 6.78
C GLU A 208 7.24 2.70 8.32
N ILE A 209 8.20 2.06 8.99
CA ILE A 209 8.26 2.01 10.45
C ILE A 209 9.59 2.61 10.89
N VAL A 210 9.54 3.72 11.63
CA VAL A 210 10.72 4.46 12.09
C VAL A 210 11.70 3.54 12.83
N GLY A 211 12.97 3.56 12.42
CA GLY A 211 14.04 2.74 12.98
C GLY A 211 14.11 1.31 12.42
N MET A 212 13.22 0.92 11.50
CA MET A 212 13.20 -0.40 10.89
C MET A 212 13.66 -0.32 9.42
N SER A 213 14.50 -1.27 9.02
CA SER A 213 14.85 -1.41 7.60
C SER A 213 13.61 -1.74 6.76
N THR A 214 13.38 -1.00 5.67
CA THR A 214 12.33 -1.31 4.69
C THR A 214 12.43 -2.74 4.18
N LEU A 215 13.64 -3.22 3.91
CA LEU A 215 13.88 -4.60 3.49
C LEU A 215 13.59 -5.61 4.62
N ALA A 216 13.90 -5.26 5.88
CA ALA A 216 13.57 -6.12 7.02
C ALA A 216 12.05 -6.23 7.24
N LEU A 217 11.31 -5.12 7.12
CA LEU A 217 9.86 -5.13 7.20
C LEU A 217 9.25 -5.97 6.06
N ALA A 218 9.75 -5.83 4.83
CA ALA A 218 9.28 -6.61 3.68
C ALA A 218 9.51 -8.12 3.88
N ASN A 219 10.69 -8.52 4.38
CA ASN A 219 10.98 -9.93 4.68
C ASN A 219 10.11 -10.46 5.82
N TRP A 220 9.93 -9.68 6.89
CA TRP A 220 9.03 -10.08 7.96
C TRP A 220 7.61 -10.30 7.44
N ALA A 221 7.09 -9.38 6.62
CA ALA A 221 5.76 -9.49 6.04
C ALA A 221 5.62 -10.75 5.17
N LYS A 222 6.61 -11.03 4.32
CA LYS A 222 6.67 -12.26 3.50
C LYS A 222 6.55 -13.53 4.33
N ASP A 223 7.25 -13.58 5.47
CA ASP A 223 7.38 -14.79 6.27
C ASP A 223 6.25 -14.97 7.30
N ASN A 224 5.52 -13.90 7.65
CA ASN A 224 4.55 -13.91 8.76
C ASN A 224 3.11 -13.59 8.32
N LEU A 225 2.90 -12.91 7.19
CA LEU A 225 1.54 -12.66 6.71
C LEU A 225 0.94 -13.94 6.15
N LYS A 226 -0.31 -14.22 6.55
CA LYS A 226 -1.07 -15.39 6.09
C LYS A 226 -1.19 -15.40 4.57
N ASP A 227 -1.54 -14.27 3.99
CA ASP A 227 -1.64 -14.12 2.54
C ASP A 227 -1.34 -12.70 2.07
N PHE A 228 -0.94 -12.59 0.80
CA PHE A 228 -0.67 -11.32 0.11
C PHE A 228 -0.63 -11.55 -1.41
N ASP A 229 -1.02 -10.53 -2.16
CA ASP A 229 -0.93 -10.54 -3.61
C ASP A 229 0.48 -10.14 -4.08
N GLN A 230 1.01 -9.04 -3.56
CA GLN A 230 2.37 -8.57 -3.84
C GLN A 230 2.99 -7.94 -2.59
N ILE A 231 4.28 -8.16 -2.41
CA ILE A 231 5.14 -7.37 -1.51
C ILE A 231 6.25 -6.78 -2.37
N ILE A 232 6.41 -5.46 -2.30
CA ILE A 232 7.44 -4.73 -3.04
C ILE A 232 8.26 -3.90 -2.05
N CYS A 233 9.57 -4.13 -2.03
CA CYS A 233 10.51 -3.24 -1.36
C CYS A 233 10.81 -2.06 -2.29
N GLU A 234 10.12 -0.93 -2.10
CA GLU A 234 10.18 0.21 -3.02
C GLU A 234 11.15 1.29 -2.54
N CYS A 235 11.98 1.77 -3.46
CA CYS A 235 12.91 2.86 -3.26
C CYS A 235 13.89 2.69 -2.07
N TYR A 236 14.14 1.44 -1.65
CA TYR A 236 15.08 1.15 -0.58
C TYR A 236 16.51 1.45 -1.03
N ASP A 237 17.23 2.20 -0.21
CA ASP A 237 18.62 2.58 -0.40
C ASP A 237 19.34 2.50 0.96
N PRO A 238 20.06 1.40 1.24
CA PRO A 238 20.70 1.20 2.53
C PRO A 238 21.74 2.30 2.85
N ALA A 239 22.29 2.98 1.84
CA ALA A 239 23.24 4.07 2.04
C ALA A 239 22.57 5.35 2.59
N LYS A 240 21.24 5.51 2.41
CA LYS A 240 20.45 6.60 3.01
C LYS A 240 19.94 6.27 4.42
N GLY A 241 20.17 5.05 4.91
CA GLY A 241 19.74 4.57 6.21
C GLY A 241 18.65 3.48 6.14
N PRO A 242 18.22 2.94 7.30
CA PRO A 242 17.29 1.83 7.36
C PRO A 242 15.90 2.19 6.79
N ASN A 243 15.44 3.40 7.04
CA ASN A 243 14.11 3.91 6.69
C ASN A 243 14.00 4.50 5.28
N SER A 244 14.85 4.08 4.34
CA SER A 244 14.75 4.56 2.97
C SER A 244 13.64 3.84 2.20
N GLY A 245 12.79 4.60 1.50
CA GLY A 245 11.70 4.03 0.72
C GLY A 245 10.54 3.54 1.59
N TRP A 246 9.77 2.58 1.09
CA TRP A 246 8.61 2.00 1.78
C TRP A 246 8.37 0.56 1.33
N VAL A 247 7.62 -0.18 2.14
CA VAL A 247 7.11 -1.50 1.75
C VAL A 247 5.71 -1.33 1.20
N HIS A 248 5.53 -1.63 -0.08
CA HIS A 248 4.22 -1.79 -0.67
C HIS A 248 3.72 -3.22 -0.42
N ILE A 249 2.54 -3.35 0.17
CA ILE A 249 1.89 -4.64 0.37
C ILE A 249 0.47 -4.55 -0.17
N SER A 250 0.12 -5.49 -1.04
CA SER A 250 -1.22 -5.61 -1.59
C SER A 250 -1.87 -6.93 -1.22
N LEU A 251 -3.20 -6.91 -1.08
CA LEU A 251 -4.05 -8.07 -0.86
C LEU A 251 -5.34 -7.85 -1.63
N LYS A 252 -5.69 -8.81 -2.49
CA LYS A 252 -6.92 -8.71 -3.29
C LYS A 252 -8.15 -8.75 -2.40
N ALA A 253 -9.22 -8.07 -2.83
CA ALA A 253 -10.49 -8.12 -2.11
C ALA A 253 -11.01 -9.57 -2.03
N PRO A 254 -11.74 -9.93 -0.95
CA PRO A 254 -12.29 -11.27 -0.81
C PRO A 254 -13.13 -11.69 -2.02
N GLY A 255 -12.86 -12.87 -2.57
CA GLY A 255 -13.59 -13.42 -3.72
C GLY A 255 -13.27 -12.81 -5.08
N SER A 256 -12.27 -11.91 -5.19
CA SER A 256 -11.88 -11.28 -6.46
C SER A 256 -10.83 -12.07 -7.29
N GLY A 257 -10.41 -13.24 -6.79
CA GLY A 257 -9.47 -14.14 -7.46
C GLY A 257 -8.28 -14.50 -6.57
N GLU A 258 -7.35 -15.28 -7.11
CA GLU A 258 -6.17 -15.76 -6.38
C GLU A 258 -5.11 -14.67 -6.22
N ASN A 259 -4.47 -14.64 -5.06
CA ASN A 259 -3.33 -13.77 -4.77
C ASN A 259 -2.06 -14.30 -5.45
N ARG A 260 -1.29 -13.42 -6.11
CA ARG A 260 -0.11 -13.82 -6.90
C ARG A 260 1.10 -14.23 -6.06
N ARG A 261 1.12 -13.89 -4.77
CA ARG A 261 2.26 -14.05 -3.85
C ARG A 261 3.58 -13.54 -4.43
N GLN A 262 3.54 -12.42 -5.14
CA GLN A 262 4.71 -11.89 -5.83
C GLN A 262 5.62 -11.11 -4.88
N LEU A 263 6.93 -11.31 -5.03
CA LEU A 263 7.96 -10.59 -4.29
C LEU A 263 8.82 -9.79 -5.28
N LEU A 264 8.93 -8.49 -5.06
CA LEU A 264 9.67 -7.58 -5.93
C LEU A 264 10.47 -6.57 -5.12
N SER A 265 11.45 -5.97 -5.76
CA SER A 265 12.07 -4.73 -5.28
C SER A 265 12.06 -3.70 -6.40
N TYR A 266 11.77 -2.44 -6.06
CA TYR A 266 11.87 -1.31 -6.99
C TYR A 266 13.04 -0.44 -6.55
N ILE A 267 14.19 -0.61 -7.17
CA ILE A 267 15.49 -0.12 -6.68
C ILE A 267 16.26 0.59 -7.77
N ALA A 268 17.24 1.42 -7.37
CA ALA A 268 18.08 2.13 -8.30
C ALA A 268 19.12 1.19 -8.94
N ASP A 269 19.20 1.22 -10.26
CA ASP A 269 20.19 0.54 -11.09
C ASP A 269 20.69 1.50 -12.17
N HIS A 270 22.00 1.76 -12.21
CA HIS A 270 22.63 2.71 -13.14
C HIS A 270 21.88 4.05 -13.32
N GLY A 271 21.42 4.64 -12.21
CA GLY A 271 20.72 5.93 -12.17
C GLY A 271 19.24 5.89 -12.60
N LYS A 272 18.67 4.70 -12.79
CA LYS A 272 17.25 4.50 -13.12
C LYS A 272 16.62 3.57 -12.10
N MET A 273 15.32 3.72 -11.86
CA MET A 273 14.59 2.80 -10.99
C MET A 273 14.08 1.61 -11.80
N VAL A 274 14.28 0.39 -11.29
CA VAL A 274 13.90 -0.86 -11.96
C VAL A 274 13.18 -1.80 -11.00
N TYR A 275 12.21 -2.55 -11.52
CA TYR A 275 11.61 -3.67 -10.79
C TYR A 275 12.46 -4.91 -11.00
N VAL A 276 12.84 -5.56 -9.90
CA VAL A 276 13.58 -6.82 -9.91
C VAL A 276 12.84 -7.89 -9.11
N PRO A 277 12.89 -9.18 -9.51
CA PRO A 277 12.33 -10.27 -8.72
C PRO A 277 13.01 -10.40 -7.35
N GLY A 278 12.24 -10.74 -6.33
CA GLY A 278 12.73 -10.97 -4.96
C GLY A 278 12.86 -9.70 -4.13
N LEU A 279 12.99 -9.88 -2.80
CA LEU A 279 13.22 -8.80 -1.84
C LEU A 279 14.73 -8.61 -1.65
N ARG A 280 15.29 -7.55 -2.23
CA ARG A 280 16.74 -7.28 -2.23
C ARG A 280 17.04 -5.79 -2.30
N ALA A 281 18.23 -5.42 -1.81
CA ALA A 281 18.68 -4.04 -1.75
C ALA A 281 19.36 -3.55 -3.04
N THR A 282 19.83 -4.46 -3.90
CA THR A 282 20.59 -4.13 -5.12
C THR A 282 20.08 -4.93 -6.31
N ALA A 283 20.24 -4.38 -7.52
CA ALA A 283 19.79 -5.04 -8.75
C ALA A 283 20.69 -6.23 -9.14
N LEU A 284 21.95 -6.20 -8.69
CA LEU A 284 22.87 -7.33 -8.81
C LEU A 284 22.34 -8.52 -8.01
N ALA A 285 22.37 -9.70 -8.65
CA ALA A 285 21.94 -10.97 -8.06
C ALA A 285 23.02 -11.57 -7.17
#